data_AF-A0A2S9E6S1-F1
#
_entry.id   AF-A0A2S9E6S1-F1
#
_cell.length_a   1.000
_cell.length_b   1.000
_cell.length_c   1.000
_cell.angle_alpha   90.00
_cell.angle_beta   90.00
_cell.angle_gamma   90.00
#
_symmetry.space_group_name_H-M   'P 1'
#
loop_
_entity.id
_entity.type
_entity.pdbx_description
1 polymer ?
#
loop_
_entity_poly.entity_id
_entity_poly.type
_entity_poly.pdbx_seq_one_letter_code
_entity_poly.pdbx_strand_id
1 'polypeptide(L)'
;MNVSPCKYPRCRDSEGNPELTHEQFCDACQRRFQRLLDDVIQDYVYLKTKLPRPVATTTAGRGAAKAGYGHPREWASSLAQEIIKTGVLYALTWLRETRGDKQSRIIGDESTQAQLLSKFWVAGFEHLLRWDQAPDMAEALGMLHNQARMGLGHTSMVRTLIAPCPKCQLRALAQAVGSDTIECRMCYHRMPVSDYGRATDASLAAQQRYNYNQIDYLLAAYDATAEKQEQATDQ
;
A
#
# COMPACT_ATOMS: atom_id res chain seq x y z
N MET A 1 -8.29 -20.01 19.07
CA MET A 1 -7.92 -19.27 17.85
C MET A 1 -6.93 -18.20 18.28
N ASN A 2 -5.70 -18.22 17.75
CA ASN A 2 -4.69 -17.23 18.16
C ASN A 2 -4.93 -15.92 17.40
N VAL A 3 -4.91 -14.81 18.12
CA VAL A 3 -4.89 -13.46 17.55
C VAL A 3 -3.43 -13.05 17.42
N SER A 4 -3.04 -12.50 16.28
CA SER A 4 -1.68 -12.03 16.06
C SER A 4 -1.66 -10.69 15.31
N PRO A 5 -0.59 -9.88 15.44
CA PRO A 5 -0.47 -8.64 14.68
C PRO A 5 -0.41 -8.89 13.17
N CYS A 6 -1.09 -8.05 12.39
CA CYS A 6 -1.06 -8.09 10.94
C CYS A 6 0.37 -7.94 10.40
N LYS A 7 0.76 -8.82 9.47
CA LYS A 7 2.11 -8.83 8.87
C LYS A 7 2.27 -7.93 7.65
N TYR A 8 1.23 -7.21 7.19
CA TYR A 8 1.36 -6.39 5.99
C TYR A 8 2.33 -5.22 6.23
N PRO A 9 3.23 -4.91 5.28
CA PRO A 9 4.18 -3.81 5.43
C PRO A 9 3.47 -2.50 5.76
N ARG A 10 3.89 -1.86 6.86
CA ARG A 10 3.33 -0.57 7.33
C ARG A 10 1.84 -0.63 7.69
N CYS A 11 1.32 -1.80 8.07
CA CYS A 11 0.01 -1.88 8.71
C CYS A 11 0.02 -1.05 10.01
N ARG A 12 -0.95 -0.15 10.15
CA ARG A 12 -1.18 0.59 11.39
C ARG A 12 -2.67 0.85 11.59
N ASP A 13 -3.13 0.67 12.81
CA ASP A 13 -4.46 1.00 13.33
C ASP A 13 -4.56 2.48 13.73
N SER A 14 -5.63 2.86 14.44
CA SER A 14 -5.86 4.22 14.95
C SER A 14 -4.79 4.70 15.93
N GLU A 15 -4.11 3.78 16.60
CA GLU A 15 -3.09 4.07 17.63
C GLU A 15 -1.67 3.98 17.08
N GLY A 16 -1.52 3.61 15.80
CA GLY A 16 -0.22 3.46 15.15
C GLY A 16 0.39 2.06 15.28
N ASN A 17 -0.32 1.13 15.90
CA ASN A 17 0.08 -0.27 16.12
C ASN A 17 -0.41 -1.15 14.97
N PRO A 18 0.23 -2.30 14.67
CA PRO A 18 -0.30 -3.21 13.66
C PRO A 18 -1.67 -3.79 14.09
N GLU A 19 -2.64 -3.75 13.19
CA GLU A 19 -4.00 -4.23 13.45
C GLU A 19 -3.99 -5.73 13.80
N LEU A 20 -4.72 -6.12 14.84
CA LEU A 20 -4.82 -7.50 15.27
C LEU A 20 -5.74 -8.30 14.35
N THR A 21 -5.33 -9.53 14.01
CA THR A 21 -6.09 -10.40 13.11
C THR A 21 -5.92 -11.87 13.48
N HIS A 22 -6.91 -12.68 13.14
CA HIS A 22 -6.85 -14.14 13.21
C HIS A 22 -6.14 -14.76 11.99
N GLU A 23 -5.96 -13.96 10.94
CA GLU A 23 -5.25 -14.32 9.72
C GLU A 23 -3.85 -13.67 9.72
N GLN A 24 -3.08 -13.88 8.66
CA GLN A 24 -1.78 -13.22 8.48
C GLN A 24 -1.93 -11.73 8.15
N PHE A 25 -3.03 -11.35 7.49
CA PHE A 25 -3.33 -10.00 7.07
C PHE A 25 -4.74 -9.61 7.54
N CYS A 26 -4.90 -8.41 8.09
CA CYS A 26 -6.25 -7.87 8.36
C CYS A 26 -6.98 -7.56 7.04
N ASP A 27 -8.32 -7.57 7.05
CA ASP A 27 -9.17 -7.32 5.88
C ASP A 27 -8.78 -6.05 5.10
N ALA A 28 -8.42 -5.00 5.83
CA ALA A 28 -7.97 -3.75 5.21
C ALA A 28 -6.70 -3.96 4.40
N CYS A 29 -5.71 -4.65 4.96
CA CYS A 29 -4.44 -4.92 4.30
C CYS A 29 -4.55 -5.97 3.18
N GLN A 30 -5.48 -6.91 3.25
CA GLN A 30 -5.77 -7.81 2.12
C GLN A 30 -6.20 -7.00 0.89
N ARG A 31 -7.16 -6.08 1.05
CA ARG A 31 -7.59 -5.20 -0.05
C ARG A 31 -6.45 -4.31 -0.57
N ARG A 32 -5.56 -3.85 0.31
CA ARG A 32 -4.36 -3.08 -0.08
C ARG A 32 -3.44 -3.92 -0.96
N PHE A 33 -3.19 -5.16 -0.54
CA PHE A 33 -2.30 -6.05 -1.28
C PHE A 33 -2.88 -6.36 -2.65
N GLN A 34 -4.16 -6.70 -2.74
CA GLN A 34 -4.83 -6.94 -4.02
C GLN A 34 -4.69 -5.74 -4.96
N ARG A 35 -4.96 -4.53 -4.46
CA ARG A 35 -4.79 -3.30 -5.25
C ARG A 35 -3.35 -3.09 -5.69
N LEU A 36 -2.38 -3.35 -4.82
CA LEU A 36 -0.96 -3.23 -5.18
C LEU A 36 -0.60 -4.18 -6.34
N LEU A 37 -1.12 -5.40 -6.34
CA LEU A 37 -0.93 -6.34 -7.44
C LEU A 37 -1.49 -5.76 -8.75
N ASP A 38 -2.71 -5.23 -8.73
CA ASP A 38 -3.33 -4.60 -9.90
C ASP A 38 -2.52 -3.38 -10.38
N ASP A 39 -2.12 -2.50 -9.46
CA ASP A 39 -1.35 -1.28 -9.75
C ASP A 39 -0.01 -1.61 -10.41
N VAL A 40 0.69 -2.64 -9.95
CA VAL A 40 1.98 -3.08 -10.53
C VAL A 40 1.80 -3.64 -11.95
N ILE A 41 0.72 -4.39 -12.23
CA ILE A 41 0.43 -4.82 -13.61
C ILE A 41 0.13 -3.61 -14.50
N GLN A 42 -0.63 -2.64 -14.00
CA GLN A 42 -0.92 -1.43 -14.76
C GLN A 42 0.35 -0.62 -15.05
N ASP A 43 1.27 -0.48 -14.07
CA ASP A 43 2.56 0.16 -14.30
C ASP A 43 3.37 -0.57 -15.37
N TYR A 44 3.40 -1.90 -15.34
CA TYR A 44 4.03 -2.70 -16.40
C TYR A 44 3.45 -2.39 -17.78
N VAL A 45 2.11 -2.44 -17.91
CA VAL A 45 1.41 -2.16 -19.18
C VAL A 45 1.71 -0.73 -19.63
N TYR A 46 1.71 0.23 -18.72
CA TYR A 46 2.00 1.62 -19.02
C TYR A 46 3.44 1.80 -19.53
N LEU A 47 4.43 1.24 -18.82
CA LEU A 47 5.84 1.30 -19.22
C LEU A 47 6.04 0.71 -20.62
N LYS A 48 5.41 -0.43 -20.92
CA LYS A 48 5.50 -1.07 -22.24
C LYS A 48 4.83 -0.29 -23.36
N THR A 49 3.65 0.30 -23.09
CA THR A 49 2.84 0.95 -24.13
C THR A 49 3.25 2.40 -24.39
N LYS A 50 3.65 3.14 -23.35
CA LYS A 50 3.98 4.58 -23.45
C LYS A 50 5.46 4.85 -23.63
N LEU A 51 6.32 3.92 -23.20
CA LEU A 51 7.78 4.04 -23.34
C LEU A 51 8.35 2.80 -24.05
N PRO A 52 7.90 2.50 -25.29
CA PRO A 52 8.40 1.33 -26.02
C PRO A 52 9.90 1.44 -26.26
N ARG A 53 10.60 0.30 -26.24
CA ARG A 53 12.04 0.24 -26.55
C ARG A 53 12.32 0.88 -27.92
N PRO A 54 13.40 1.67 -28.07
CA PRO A 54 13.83 2.06 -29.41
C PRO A 54 14.15 0.78 -30.20
N VAL A 55 13.72 0.74 -31.47
CA VAL A 55 14.12 -0.31 -32.40
C VAL A 55 15.65 -0.34 -32.41
N ALA A 56 16.26 -1.50 -32.17
CA ALA A 56 17.70 -1.64 -32.17
C ALA A 56 18.23 -1.11 -33.52
N THR A 57 18.87 0.05 -33.51
CA THR A 57 19.58 0.56 -34.68
C THR A 57 20.72 -0.40 -34.96
N THR A 58 20.62 -1.13 -36.06
CA THR A 58 21.60 -2.10 -36.59
C THR A 58 22.94 -1.47 -37.01
N THR A 59 23.29 -0.29 -36.50
CA THR A 59 24.48 0.44 -36.91
C THR A 59 25.42 0.54 -35.73
N ALA A 60 26.57 -0.14 -35.84
CA ALA A 60 27.70 -0.06 -34.94
C ALA A 60 28.14 1.40 -34.75
N GLY A 61 27.61 2.06 -33.72
CA GLY A 61 27.92 3.44 -33.37
C GLY A 61 28.24 3.50 -31.88
N ARG A 62 29.55 3.61 -31.58
CA ARG A 62 30.19 3.99 -30.31
C ARG A 62 29.28 3.99 -29.07
N GLY A 63 29.40 2.95 -28.25
CA GLY A 63 28.80 2.91 -26.92
C GLY A 63 29.28 4.09 -26.08
N ALA A 64 28.34 4.95 -25.68
CA ALA A 64 28.61 6.00 -24.71
C ALA A 64 28.98 5.36 -23.36
N ALA A 65 30.02 5.88 -22.72
CA ALA A 65 30.53 5.37 -21.47
C ALA A 65 29.48 5.45 -20.34
N LYS A 66 29.42 4.37 -19.55
CA LYS A 66 28.58 4.17 -18.35
C LYS A 66 28.85 5.26 -17.29
N ALA A 67 28.02 6.30 -17.22
CA ALA A 67 27.87 7.15 -16.03
C ALA A 67 26.65 8.09 -16.07
N GLY A 68 26.05 8.35 -17.23
CA GLY A 68 24.84 9.17 -17.34
C GLY A 68 23.58 8.33 -17.24
N TYR A 69 22.57 8.81 -16.52
CA TYR A 69 21.20 8.30 -16.50
C TYR A 69 20.83 7.73 -17.89
N GLY A 70 20.64 6.41 -17.95
CA GLY A 70 20.26 5.73 -19.18
C GLY A 70 19.03 6.37 -19.78
N HIS A 71 18.92 6.28 -21.12
CA HIS A 71 17.79 6.84 -21.86
C HIS A 71 16.47 6.46 -21.14
N PRO A 72 15.47 7.35 -20.96
CA PRO A 72 14.26 7.04 -20.19
C PRO A 72 13.58 5.71 -20.56
N ARG A 73 13.74 5.28 -21.82
CA ARG A 73 13.28 3.97 -22.33
C ARG A 73 14.08 2.77 -21.82
N GLU A 74 15.39 2.90 -21.60
CA GLU A 74 16.21 1.86 -20.98
C GLU A 74 15.82 1.64 -19.52
N TRP A 75 15.63 2.74 -18.78
CA TRP A 75 15.10 2.69 -17.42
C TRP A 75 13.72 2.01 -17.39
N ALA A 76 12.78 2.45 -18.23
CA ALA A 76 11.42 1.91 -18.27
C ALA A 76 11.41 0.41 -18.61
N SER A 77 12.26 0.02 -19.56
CA SER A 77 12.47 -1.38 -19.94
C SER A 77 13.02 -2.22 -18.78
N SER A 78 14.06 -1.74 -18.09
CA SER A 78 14.66 -2.46 -16.96
C SER A 78 13.67 -2.59 -15.80
N LEU A 79 12.89 -1.55 -15.52
CA LEU A 79 11.88 -1.58 -14.47
C LEU A 79 10.73 -2.53 -14.81
N ALA A 80 10.24 -2.54 -16.06
CA ALA A 80 9.22 -3.50 -16.49
C ALA A 80 9.72 -4.96 -16.35
N GLN A 81 10.99 -5.21 -16.68
CA GLN A 81 11.60 -6.53 -16.48
C GLN A 81 11.70 -6.92 -15.00
N GLU A 82 12.09 -5.99 -14.13
CA GLU A 82 12.17 -6.27 -12.69
C GLU A 82 10.80 -6.49 -12.05
N ILE A 83 9.74 -5.81 -12.52
CA ILE A 83 8.35 -6.10 -12.13
C ILE A 83 7.98 -7.55 -12.45
N ILE A 84 8.19 -7.97 -13.70
CA ILE A 84 7.84 -9.34 -14.12
C ILE A 84 8.72 -10.38 -13.44
N LYS A 85 10.02 -10.15 -13.36
CA LYS A 85 10.96 -11.07 -12.72
C LYS A 85 10.62 -11.27 -11.25
N THR A 86 10.34 -10.18 -10.52
CA THR A 86 9.92 -10.25 -9.12
C THR A 86 8.60 -11.00 -8.98
N GLY A 87 7.58 -10.65 -9.78
CA GLY A 87 6.28 -11.32 -9.76
C GLY A 87 6.37 -12.82 -10.09
N VAL A 88 7.12 -13.19 -11.14
CA VAL A 88 7.36 -14.57 -11.57
C VAL A 88 8.14 -15.34 -10.51
N LEU A 89 9.18 -14.74 -9.92
CA LEU A 89 9.97 -15.37 -8.87
C LEU A 89 9.07 -15.78 -7.71
N TYR A 90 8.28 -14.85 -7.17
CA TYR A 90 7.38 -15.13 -6.06
C TYR A 90 6.29 -16.17 -6.45
N ALA A 91 5.69 -16.05 -7.63
CA ALA A 91 4.69 -17.02 -8.10
C ALA A 91 5.25 -18.44 -8.23
N LEU A 92 6.49 -18.57 -8.74
CA LEU A 92 7.16 -19.86 -8.88
C LEU A 92 7.61 -20.45 -7.54
N THR A 93 8.12 -19.62 -6.63
CA THR A 93 8.48 -20.06 -5.28
C THR A 93 7.24 -20.58 -4.55
N TRP A 94 6.13 -19.83 -4.61
CA TRP A 94 4.86 -20.27 -4.03
C TRP A 94 4.37 -21.59 -4.63
N LEU A 95 4.39 -21.76 -5.96
CA LEU A 95 3.98 -23.02 -6.62
C LEU A 95 4.81 -24.21 -6.14
N ARG A 96 6.12 -24.02 -5.96
CA ARG A 96 7.02 -25.07 -5.46
C ARG A 96 6.71 -25.45 -4.03
N GLU A 97 6.52 -24.46 -3.16
CA GLU A 97 6.32 -24.68 -1.73
C GLU A 97 4.93 -25.23 -1.41
N THR A 98 3.89 -24.75 -2.11
CA THR A 98 2.50 -25.11 -1.79
C THR A 98 1.96 -26.28 -2.59
N ARG A 99 2.37 -26.45 -3.85
CA ARG A 99 1.88 -27.54 -4.72
C ARG A 99 2.90 -28.65 -4.95
N GLY A 100 4.12 -28.51 -4.43
CA GLY A 100 5.21 -29.47 -4.68
C GLY A 100 5.62 -29.54 -6.15
N ASP A 101 5.22 -28.56 -6.96
CA ASP A 101 5.45 -28.57 -8.40
C ASP A 101 6.89 -28.18 -8.69
N LYS A 102 7.74 -29.17 -8.96
CA LYS A 102 9.16 -28.99 -9.28
C LYS A 102 9.38 -28.54 -10.73
N GLN A 103 8.34 -28.57 -11.57
CA GLN A 103 8.45 -28.35 -13.02
C GLN A 103 7.90 -27.01 -13.50
N SER A 104 7.17 -26.26 -12.68
CA SER A 104 6.59 -25.00 -13.13
C SER A 104 7.69 -24.00 -13.49
N ARG A 105 7.93 -23.86 -14.80
CA ARG A 105 8.69 -22.75 -15.39
C ARG A 105 7.66 -21.96 -16.19
N ILE A 106 7.53 -20.67 -15.89
CA ILE A 106 6.72 -19.78 -16.72
C ILE A 106 7.55 -19.46 -17.97
N ILE A 107 7.35 -20.26 -19.02
CA ILE A 107 8.00 -20.10 -20.33
C ILE A 107 7.12 -19.17 -21.16
N GLY A 108 7.72 -18.11 -21.70
CA GLY A 108 7.03 -17.13 -22.53
C GLY A 108 7.84 -15.85 -22.62
N ASP A 109 7.45 -14.97 -23.53
CA ASP A 109 7.95 -13.60 -23.52
C ASP A 109 7.40 -12.82 -22.33
N GLU A 110 7.97 -11.63 -22.09
CA GLU A 110 7.62 -10.80 -20.93
C GLU A 110 6.12 -10.46 -20.86
N SER A 111 5.47 -10.29 -22.03
CA SER A 111 4.03 -10.01 -22.12
C SER A 111 3.19 -11.23 -21.72
N THR A 112 3.56 -12.41 -22.19
CA THR A 112 2.92 -13.67 -21.79
C THR A 112 3.07 -13.91 -20.30
N GLN A 113 4.27 -13.65 -19.75
CA GLN A 113 4.53 -13.76 -18.31
C GLN A 113 3.65 -12.80 -17.51
N ALA A 114 3.49 -11.55 -17.95
CA ALA A 114 2.62 -10.57 -17.30
C ALA A 114 1.15 -11.02 -17.27
N GLN A 115 0.63 -11.54 -18.38
CA GLN A 115 -0.75 -12.05 -18.46
C GLN A 115 -0.96 -13.27 -17.56
N LEU A 116 0.00 -14.19 -17.54
CA LEU A 116 -0.05 -15.37 -16.67
C LEU A 116 0.00 -14.97 -15.20
N LEU A 117 0.85 -14.00 -14.83
CA LEU A 117 0.90 -13.45 -13.48
C LEU A 117 -0.42 -12.82 -13.05
N SER A 118 -1.02 -11.98 -13.89
CA SER A 118 -2.32 -11.37 -13.59
C SER A 118 -3.40 -12.43 -13.33
N LYS A 119 -3.50 -13.45 -14.20
CA LYS A 119 -4.44 -14.57 -14.00
C LYS A 119 -4.15 -15.35 -12.72
N PHE A 120 -2.87 -15.62 -12.46
CA PHE A 120 -2.42 -16.34 -11.29
C PHE A 120 -2.76 -15.58 -9.99
N TRP A 121 -2.53 -14.27 -9.94
CA TRP A 121 -2.84 -13.45 -8.76
C TRP A 121 -4.34 -13.43 -8.47
N VAL A 122 -5.18 -13.25 -9.49
CA VAL A 122 -6.64 -13.24 -9.31
C VAL A 122 -7.14 -14.59 -8.79
N ALA A 123 -6.66 -15.70 -9.33
CA ALA A 123 -7.12 -17.03 -8.94
C ALA A 123 -6.49 -17.53 -7.62
N GLY A 124 -5.29 -17.06 -7.28
CA GLY A 124 -4.48 -17.54 -6.17
C GLY A 124 -4.44 -16.62 -4.96
N PHE A 125 -5.14 -15.48 -4.97
CA PHE A 125 -4.97 -14.44 -3.97
C PHE A 125 -5.17 -14.93 -2.52
N GLU A 126 -6.24 -15.69 -2.25
CA GLU A 126 -6.48 -16.22 -0.90
C GLU A 126 -5.37 -17.16 -0.41
N HIS A 127 -4.74 -17.91 -1.32
CA HIS A 127 -3.62 -18.76 -0.95
C HIS A 127 -2.33 -17.95 -0.79
N LEU A 128 -2.16 -16.91 -1.60
CA LEU A 128 -1.05 -15.96 -1.45
C LEU A 128 -1.09 -15.31 -0.06
N LEU A 129 -2.28 -14.95 0.44
CA LEU A 129 -2.42 -14.35 1.77
C LEU A 129 -1.99 -15.25 2.94
N ARG A 130 -1.97 -16.57 2.73
CA ARG A 130 -1.55 -17.58 3.72
C ARG A 130 -0.07 -17.95 3.58
N TRP A 131 0.61 -17.42 2.57
CA TRP A 131 2.01 -17.72 2.32
C TRP A 131 2.90 -16.89 3.24
N ASP A 132 3.90 -17.52 3.83
CA ASP A 132 4.79 -16.90 4.83
C ASP A 132 5.61 -15.74 4.24
N GLN A 133 6.02 -15.83 2.97
CA GLN A 133 6.78 -14.78 2.25
C GLN A 133 5.90 -13.69 1.62
N ALA A 134 4.58 -13.76 1.78
CA ALA A 134 3.67 -12.75 1.26
C ALA A 134 3.97 -11.30 1.72
N PRO A 135 4.42 -11.03 2.97
CA PRO A 135 4.83 -9.69 3.41
C PRO A 135 6.01 -9.13 2.61
N ASP A 136 7.03 -9.96 2.38
CA ASP A 136 8.24 -9.57 1.64
C ASP A 136 7.90 -9.26 0.19
N MET A 137 7.02 -10.08 -0.41
CA MET A 137 6.48 -9.81 -1.75
C MET A 137 5.74 -8.48 -1.81
N ALA A 138 4.86 -8.20 -0.84
CA ALA A 138 4.13 -6.94 -0.77
C ALA A 138 5.07 -5.73 -0.65
N GLU A 139 6.16 -5.86 0.13
CA GLU A 139 7.15 -4.80 0.26
C GLU A 139 7.93 -4.57 -1.06
N ALA A 140 8.45 -5.64 -1.66
CA ALA A 140 9.19 -5.57 -2.91
C ALA A 140 8.35 -4.98 -4.07
N LEU A 141 7.11 -5.43 -4.21
CA LEU A 141 6.18 -4.88 -5.20
C LEU A 141 5.81 -3.43 -4.91
N GLY A 142 5.64 -3.07 -3.64
CA GLY A 142 5.41 -1.69 -3.22
C GLY A 142 6.58 -0.76 -3.59
N MET A 143 7.82 -1.23 -3.45
CA MET A 143 9.00 -0.48 -3.89
C MET A 143 9.02 -0.28 -5.40
N LEU A 144 8.75 -1.33 -6.18
CA LEU A 144 8.73 -1.25 -7.65
C LEU A 144 7.62 -0.33 -8.17
N HIS A 145 6.42 -0.40 -7.58
CA HIS A 145 5.34 0.53 -7.88
C HIS A 145 5.77 1.98 -7.63
N ASN A 146 6.35 2.27 -6.46
CA ASN A 146 6.81 3.62 -6.14
C ASN A 146 7.91 4.11 -7.11
N GLN A 147 8.83 3.23 -7.50
CA GLN A 147 9.85 3.56 -8.51
C GLN A 147 9.23 3.89 -9.86
N ALA A 148 8.24 3.11 -10.32
CA ALA A 148 7.52 3.36 -11.56
C ALA A 148 6.83 4.73 -11.51
N ARG A 149 6.09 4.99 -10.44
CA ARG A 149 5.40 6.28 -10.23
C ARG A 149 6.36 7.46 -10.23
N MET A 150 7.50 7.35 -9.54
CA MET A 150 8.52 8.40 -9.51
C MET A 150 9.11 8.67 -10.89
N GLY A 151 9.58 7.63 -11.60
CA GLY A 151 10.23 7.82 -12.90
C GLY A 151 9.28 8.23 -14.02
N LEU A 152 7.99 7.91 -13.90
CA LEU A 152 6.94 8.40 -14.80
C LEU A 152 6.50 9.84 -14.49
N GLY A 153 7.02 10.47 -13.43
CA GLY A 153 6.53 11.76 -12.94
C GLY A 153 5.09 11.70 -12.43
N HIS A 154 4.56 10.50 -12.22
CA HIS A 154 3.22 10.26 -11.67
C HIS A 154 3.21 10.35 -10.14
N THR A 155 4.29 10.77 -9.50
CA THR A 155 4.21 11.30 -8.14
C THR A 155 3.50 12.65 -8.20
N SER A 156 2.18 12.60 -8.25
CA SER A 156 1.36 13.79 -8.07
C SER A 156 1.81 14.47 -6.78
N MET A 157 2.04 15.78 -6.82
CA MET A 157 2.16 16.53 -5.57
C MET A 157 0.90 16.25 -4.76
N VAL A 158 1.06 15.78 -3.53
CA VAL A 158 -0.08 15.43 -2.69
C VAL A 158 -0.14 16.41 -1.55
N ARG A 159 -1.28 17.11 -1.47
CA ARG A 159 -1.64 17.90 -0.31
C ARG A 159 -2.20 16.96 0.75
N THR A 160 -1.48 16.82 1.87
CA THR A 160 -2.03 16.16 3.06
C THR A 160 -3.10 17.06 3.67
N LEU A 161 -4.27 16.50 3.92
CA LEU A 161 -5.39 17.21 4.51
C LEU A 161 -5.39 17.01 6.03
N ILE A 162 -5.70 18.07 6.77
CA ILE A 162 -5.59 18.09 8.24
C ILE A 162 -6.69 17.24 8.90
N ALA A 163 -7.87 17.20 8.28
CA ALA A 163 -8.99 16.48 8.84
C ALA A 163 -8.78 14.95 8.83
N PRO A 164 -9.32 14.25 9.85
CA PRO A 164 -9.29 12.79 9.89
C PRO A 164 -10.15 12.19 8.78
N CYS A 165 -9.84 10.95 8.38
CA CYS A 165 -10.67 10.19 7.46
C CYS A 165 -12.01 9.83 8.12
N PRO A 166 -13.18 10.06 7.48
CA PRO A 166 -14.47 9.74 8.06
C PRO A 166 -14.67 8.23 8.31
N LYS A 167 -13.92 7.38 7.58
CA LYS A 167 -14.02 5.92 7.71
C LYS A 167 -13.13 5.36 8.83
N CYS A 168 -11.87 5.76 8.90
CA CYS A 168 -10.91 5.19 9.86
C CYS A 168 -10.38 6.18 10.90
N GLN A 169 -10.88 7.41 10.91
CA GLN A 169 -10.55 8.49 11.84
C GLN A 169 -9.07 8.91 11.92
N LEU A 170 -8.22 8.37 11.03
CA LEU A 170 -6.80 8.70 10.94
C LEU A 170 -6.56 9.93 10.04
N ARG A 171 -5.61 10.79 10.44
CA ARG A 171 -5.15 11.96 9.68
C ARG A 171 -4.25 11.56 8.50
N ALA A 172 -4.85 10.91 7.53
CA ALA A 172 -4.14 10.39 6.37
C ALA A 172 -4.86 10.69 5.05
N LEU A 173 -5.85 11.59 5.07
CA LEU A 173 -6.48 12.07 3.85
C LEU A 173 -5.44 12.85 3.04
N ALA A 174 -5.37 12.55 1.76
CA ALA A 174 -4.41 13.11 0.86
C ALA A 174 -5.09 13.39 -0.48
N GLN A 175 -4.88 14.58 -1.02
CA GLN A 175 -5.41 15.01 -2.30
C GLN A 175 -4.24 15.23 -3.26
N ALA A 176 -4.21 14.49 -4.36
CA ALA A 176 -3.31 14.82 -5.46
C ALA A 176 -3.70 16.19 -6.04
N VAL A 177 -2.72 17.07 -6.27
CA VAL A 177 -2.96 18.39 -6.87
C VAL A 177 -3.67 18.19 -8.23
N GLY A 178 -4.83 18.83 -8.39
CA GLY A 178 -5.68 18.70 -9.58
C GLY A 178 -6.63 17.49 -9.58
N SER A 179 -6.65 16.67 -8.52
CA SER A 179 -7.63 15.58 -8.37
C SER A 179 -8.92 16.07 -7.72
N ASP A 180 -10.06 15.68 -8.31
CA ASP A 180 -11.40 15.85 -7.74
C ASP A 180 -11.74 14.78 -6.69
N THR A 181 -10.78 13.91 -6.39
CA THR A 181 -10.91 12.87 -5.36
C THR A 181 -9.84 13.01 -4.30
N ILE A 182 -10.26 12.76 -3.06
CA ILE A 182 -9.42 12.67 -1.86
C ILE A 182 -9.36 11.20 -1.47
N GLU A 183 -8.17 10.72 -1.17
CA GLU A 183 -7.94 9.34 -0.75
C GLU A 183 -7.29 9.30 0.63
N CYS A 184 -7.80 8.44 1.50
CA CYS A 184 -7.11 8.12 2.75
C CYS A 184 -5.94 7.19 2.47
N ARG A 185 -4.70 7.61 2.75
CA ARG A 185 -3.50 6.78 2.62
C ARG A 185 -3.43 5.62 3.63
N MET A 186 -4.30 5.64 4.64
CA MET A 186 -4.44 4.53 5.58
C MET A 186 -5.52 3.58 5.11
N CYS A 187 -6.80 3.90 5.21
CA CYS A 187 -7.86 2.93 4.87
C CYS A 187 -8.26 2.88 3.39
N TYR A 188 -7.63 3.69 2.52
CA TYR A 188 -7.90 3.76 1.07
C TYR A 188 -9.34 4.14 0.72
N HIS A 189 -10.07 4.71 1.68
CA HIS A 189 -11.36 5.31 1.42
C HIS A 189 -11.19 6.51 0.49
N ARG A 190 -12.00 6.57 -0.57
CA ARG A 190 -12.02 7.64 -1.54
C ARG A 190 -13.33 8.42 -1.40
N MET A 191 -13.23 9.73 -1.47
CA MET A 191 -14.39 10.64 -1.49
C MET A 191 -14.13 11.75 -2.51
N PRO A 192 -15.17 12.27 -3.18
CA PRO A 192 -15.02 13.45 -4.02
C PRO A 192 -14.71 14.67 -3.14
N VAL A 193 -13.98 15.63 -3.70
CA VAL A 193 -13.60 16.88 -2.99
C VAL A 193 -14.84 17.66 -2.54
N SER A 194 -15.94 17.58 -3.30
CA SER A 194 -17.23 18.18 -2.95
C SER A 194 -17.80 17.66 -1.63
N ASP A 195 -17.48 16.42 -1.26
CA ASP A 195 -17.96 15.79 -0.03
C ASP A 195 -17.02 16.00 1.16
N TYR A 196 -15.83 16.56 0.92
CA TYR A 196 -14.83 16.78 1.94
C TYR A 196 -15.36 17.63 3.09
N GLY A 197 -15.93 18.81 2.80
CA GLY A 197 -16.43 19.73 3.85
C GLY A 197 -17.45 19.06 4.76
N ARG A 198 -18.41 18.34 4.18
CA ARG A 198 -19.45 17.61 4.92
C ARG A 198 -18.86 16.48 5.77
N ALA A 199 -17.92 15.73 5.21
CA ALA A 199 -17.24 14.66 5.93
C ALA A 199 -16.35 15.21 7.06
N THR A 200 -15.68 16.35 6.86
CA THR A 200 -14.84 16.97 7.88
C THR A 200 -15.64 17.54 9.03
N ASP A 201 -16.78 18.17 8.78
CA ASP A 201 -17.61 18.75 9.84
C ASP A 201 -18.15 17.66 10.77
N ALA A 202 -18.61 16.54 10.19
CA ALA A 202 -19.04 15.38 10.96
C ALA A 202 -17.89 14.75 11.77
N SER A 203 -16.69 14.66 11.19
CA SER A 203 -15.53 14.04 11.85
C SER A 203 -14.94 14.93 12.95
N LEU A 204 -14.87 16.24 12.70
CA LEU A 204 -14.44 17.23 13.69
C LEU A 204 -15.42 17.32 14.87
N ALA A 205 -16.72 17.30 14.61
CA ALA A 205 -17.74 17.27 15.67
C ALA A 205 -17.64 15.99 16.51
N ALA A 206 -17.40 14.83 15.88
CA ALA A 206 -17.19 13.56 16.58
C ALA A 206 -15.91 13.60 17.44
N GLN A 207 -14.82 14.16 16.91
CA GLN A 207 -13.54 14.26 17.62
C GLN A 207 -13.59 15.27 18.77
N GLN A 208 -14.31 16.38 18.61
CA GLN A 208 -14.58 17.32 19.70
C GLN A 208 -15.36 16.65 20.84
N ARG A 209 -16.42 15.90 20.54
CA ARG A 209 -17.19 15.16 21.56
C ARG A 209 -16.31 14.15 22.31
N TYR A 210 -15.45 13.43 21.61
CA TYR A 210 -14.51 12.51 22.24
C TYR A 210 -13.56 13.24 23.19
N ASN A 211 -12.98 14.37 22.76
CA ASN A 211 -12.08 15.16 23.60
C ASN A 211 -12.80 15.71 24.85
N TYR A 212 -14.04 16.17 24.72
CA TYR A 212 -14.85 16.62 25.87
C TYR A 212 -15.08 15.48 26.87
N ASN A 213 -15.54 14.31 26.39
CA ASN A 213 -15.77 13.15 27.25
C ASN A 213 -14.49 12.68 27.95
N GLN A 214 -13.33 12.79 27.28
CA GLN A 214 -12.04 12.42 27.88
C GLN A 214 -11.61 13.42 28.96
N ILE A 215 -11.87 14.72 28.77
CA ILE A 215 -11.63 15.74 29.80
C ILE A 215 -12.54 15.50 31.00
N ASP A 216 -13.83 15.25 30.79
CA ASP A 216 -14.78 14.98 31.86
C ASP A 216 -14.38 13.74 32.67
N TYR A 217 -13.91 12.68 31.99
CA TYR A 217 -13.39 11.49 32.67
C TYR A 217 -12.15 11.78 33.51
N LEU A 218 -11.22 12.59 33.00
CA LEU A 218 -10.00 12.96 33.73
C LEU A 218 -10.30 13.85 34.94
N LEU A 219 -11.27 14.77 34.81
CA LEU A 219 -11.73 15.60 35.92
C LEU A 219 -12.41 14.75 37.01
N ALA A 220 -13.31 13.85 36.62
CA ALA A 220 -13.95 12.94 37.57
C ALA A 220 -12.94 12.02 38.28
N ALA A 221 -11.91 11.55 37.57
CA ALA A 221 -10.83 10.77 38.17
C ALA A 221 -9.99 11.61 39.15
N TYR A 222 -9.73 12.88 38.84
CA TYR A 222 -9.01 13.79 39.72
C TYR A 222 -9.79 14.07 41.01
N ASP A 223 -11.07 14.40 40.91
CA ASP A 223 -11.93 14.68 42.08
C ASP A 223 -12.03 13.46 43.00
N ALA A 224 -12.20 12.26 42.43
CA ALA A 224 -12.21 11.02 43.20
C ALA A 224 -10.87 10.70 43.89
N THR A 225 -9.73 11.20 43.36
CA THR A 225 -8.44 11.09 44.05
C THR A 225 -8.27 12.14 45.14
N ALA A 226 -8.82 13.34 44.98
CA ALA A 226 -8.79 14.39 46.00
C ALA A 226 -9.63 13.99 47.23
N GLU A 227 -10.85 13.47 47.05
CA GLU A 227 -11.70 13.00 48.15
C GLU A 227 -11.02 11.88 48.97
N LYS A 228 -10.30 10.98 48.31
CA LYS A 228 -9.54 9.91 48.99
C LYS A 228 -8.36 10.45 49.79
N GLN A 229 -7.76 11.57 49.38
CA GLN A 229 -6.67 12.21 50.12
C GLN A 229 -7.18 12.93 51.37
N GLU A 230 -8.33 13.61 51.28
CA GLU A 230 -8.95 14.27 52.44
C GLU A 230 -9.39 13.25 53.51
N GLN A 231 -9.99 12.12 53.09
CA GLN A 231 -10.37 11.04 54.02
C GLN A 231 -9.18 10.36 54.71
N ALA A 232 -8.00 10.41 54.11
CA ALA A 232 -6.78 9.84 54.67
C ALA A 232 -6.08 10.77 55.68
N THR A 233 -6.36 12.08 55.65
CA THR A 233 -5.80 13.05 56.61
C THR A 233 -6.58 13.18 57.91
N ASP A 234 -7.83 12.72 57.95
CA ASP A 234 -8.70 12.75 59.13
C ASP A 234 -8.61 11.48 60.02
N GLN A 235 -7.75 10.53 59.66
CA GLN A 235 -7.45 9.31 60.43
C GLN A 235 -6.10 9.40 61.14
#